data_AF-A0A550GGJ6-F1
#
_entry.id   AF-A0A550GGJ6-F1
#
_cell.length_a   1.000
_cell.length_b   1.000
_cell.length_c   1.000
_cell.angle_alpha   90.00
_cell.angle_beta   90.00
_cell.angle_gamma   90.00
#
_symmetry.space_group_name_H-M   'P 1'
#
loop_
_entity.id
_entity.type
_entity.pdbx_description
1 polymer ?
#
loop_
_entity_poly.entity_id
_entity_poly.type
_entity_poly.pdbx_seq_one_letter_code
_entity_poly.pdbx_strand_id
1 'polypeptide(L)' 'MFEITCDECGKNATVPFKPREGKPVYCSSCFSKRVSERRDRSKPNFSFDSKNAWARRDRGFKGKKEQEPASIFEKY' A
#
# COMPACT_ATOMS: atom_id res chain seq x y z
N MET A 1 -29.51 17.01 9.52
CA MET A 1 -28.68 16.23 10.45
C MET A 1 -29.49 15.02 10.91
N PHE A 2 -28.92 13.81 10.88
CA PHE A 2 -29.61 12.57 11.30
C PHE A 2 -29.00 12.05 12.59
N GLU A 3 -29.84 11.74 13.57
CA GLU A 3 -29.41 11.11 14.82
C GLU A 3 -29.32 9.59 14.65
N ILE A 4 -28.18 9.04 15.07
CA ILE A 4 -27.89 7.60 14.99
C ILE A 4 -27.18 7.12 16.22
N THR A 5 -27.32 5.83 16.50
CA THR A 5 -26.53 5.12 17.49
C THR A 5 -25.29 4.54 16.82
N CYS A 6 -24.11 4.85 17.37
CA CYS A 6 -22.85 4.29 16.86
C CYS A 6 -22.76 2.79 17.16
N ASP A 7 -22.46 1.99 16.14
CA ASP A 7 -22.34 0.52 16.26
C ASP A 7 -21.11 0.10 17.09
N GLU A 8 -20.04 0.90 17.10
CA GLU A 8 -18.80 0.59 17.84
C GLU A 8 -18.82 1.00 19.31
N CYS A 9 -19.48 2.10 19.65
CA CYS A 9 -19.42 2.65 21.02
C CYS A 9 -20.78 2.92 21.67
N GLY A 10 -21.89 2.69 20.96
CA GLY A 10 -23.25 2.86 21.48
C GLY A 10 -23.67 4.31 21.76
N LYS A 11 -22.85 5.30 21.38
CA LYS A 11 -23.16 6.72 21.61
C LYS A 11 -24.06 7.29 20.52
N ASN A 12 -24.92 8.22 20.91
CA ASN A 12 -25.70 9.02 19.96
C ASN A 12 -24.79 10.00 19.23
N ALA A 13 -24.91 10.02 17.90
CA ALA A 13 -24.13 10.89 17.03
C ALA A 13 -25.01 11.51 15.96
N THR A 14 -24.59 12.66 15.46
CA THR A 14 -25.31 13.39 14.41
C THR A 14 -24.51 13.34 13.12
N VAL A 15 -25.08 12.75 12.07
CA VAL A 15 -24.41 12.57 10.78
C VAL A 15 -25.10 13.37 9.66
N PRO A 16 -24.37 13.83 8.62
CA PRO A 16 -24.94 14.64 7.54
C PRO A 16 -25.62 13.81 6.44
N PHE A 17 -25.59 12.48 6.52
CA PHE A 17 -26.13 11.57 5.51
C PHE A 17 -27.20 10.65 6.10
N LYS A 18 -28.14 10.20 5.26
CA LYS A 18 -29.15 9.23 5.65
C LYS A 18 -28.49 7.85 5.90
N PRO A 19 -28.67 7.24 7.09
CA PRO A 19 -28.20 5.89 7.38
C PRO A 19 -28.78 4.89 6.38
N ARG A 20 -27.96 3.93 5.92
CA ARG A 20 -28.42 2.84 5.05
C ARG A 20 -28.47 1.54 5.83
N GLU A 21 -29.58 0.84 5.67
CA GLU A 21 -29.81 -0.49 6.21
C GLU A 21 -28.77 -1.45 5.61
N GLY A 22 -28.01 -2.16 6.47
CA GLY A 22 -26.94 -3.07 6.06
C GLY A 22 -25.52 -2.48 6.08
N LYS A 23 -25.33 -1.19 6.41
CA LYS A 23 -23.99 -0.60 6.63
C LYS A 23 -23.87 -0.08 8.07
N PRO A 24 -22.81 -0.44 8.81
CA PRO A 24 -22.63 0.04 10.17
C PRO A 24 -22.31 1.54 10.15
N VAL A 25 -22.96 2.29 11.04
CA VAL A 25 -22.79 3.74 11.16
C VAL A 25 -21.93 4.04 12.38
N TYR A 26 -20.96 4.94 12.20
CA TYR A 26 -19.99 5.29 13.24
C TYR A 26 -20.05 6.78 13.57
N CYS A 27 -19.74 7.10 14.82
CA CYS A 27 -19.50 8.48 15.22
C CYS A 27 -18.15 8.98 14.69
N SER A 28 -17.95 10.31 14.68
CA SER A 28 -16.75 10.96 14.12
C SER A 28 -15.43 10.41 14.70
N SER A 29 -15.40 10.11 15.99
CA SER A 29 -14.22 9.57 16.67
C SER A 29 -13.93 8.11 16.30
N CYS A 30 -14.94 7.25 16.28
CA CYS A 30 -14.86 5.86 15.82
C CYS A 30 -14.41 5.77 14.35
N PHE A 31 -15.02 6.59 13.49
CA PHE A 31 -14.65 6.67 12.08
C PHE A 31 -13.19 7.09 11.91
N SER A 32 -12.73 8.09 12.66
CA SER A 32 -11.35 8.57 12.61
C SER A 32 -10.34 7.48 13.02
N LYS A 33 -10.60 6.76 14.13
CA LYS A 33 -9.76 5.65 14.60
C LYS A 33 -9.63 4.53 13.56
N ARG A 34 -10.75 4.17 12.92
CA ARG A 34 -10.78 3.09 11.92
C ARG A 34 -10.07 3.48 10.62
N VAL A 35 -10.13 4.75 10.25
CA VAL A 35 -9.39 5.28 9.09
C VAL A 35 -7.90 5.35 9.39
N SER A 36 -7.49 5.76 10.59
CA SER A 36 -6.07 5.81 10.96
C SER A 36 -5.43 4.43 11.01
N GLU A 37 -6.11 3.41 11.54
CA GLU A 37 -5.56 2.04 11.57
C GLU A 37 -5.39 1.44 10.17
N ARG A 38 -6.32 1.74 9.24
CA ARG A 38 -6.17 1.33 7.84
C ARG A 38 -5.00 2.03 7.14
N ARG A 39 -4.72 3.28 7.51
CA ARG A 39 -3.57 4.01 6.96
C ARG A 39 -2.24 3.44 7.42
N ASP A 40 -2.16 2.92 8.64
CA ASP A 40 -0.91 2.34 9.15
C ASP A 40 -0.52 1.03 8.45
N ARG A 41 -1.51 0.19 8.11
CA ARG A 41 -1.30 -0.98 7.24
C ARG A 41 -1.08 -0.63 5.78
N SER A 42 -1.39 0.61 5.39
CA SER A 42 -1.09 1.16 4.08
C SER A 42 0.21 1.95 4.15
N LYS A 43 1.32 1.31 4.55
CA LYS A 43 2.60 1.73 3.99
C LYS A 43 2.43 1.59 2.48
N PRO A 44 2.36 2.67 1.67
CA PRO A 44 2.55 2.47 0.25
C PRO A 44 3.93 1.81 0.13
N ASN A 45 4.06 0.78 -0.70
CA ASN A 45 5.37 0.22 -1.08
C ASN A 45 6.24 1.24 -1.86
N PHE A 46 5.99 2.53 -1.68
CA PHE A 46 6.69 3.66 -2.24
C PHE A 46 7.32 4.49 -1.12
N SER A 47 8.07 3.80 -0.25
CA SER A 47 9.22 4.46 0.35
C SER A 47 10.19 4.71 -0.82
N PHE A 48 10.31 5.97 -1.25
CA PHE A 48 11.48 6.41 -1.98
C PHE A 48 12.63 6.43 -0.97
N ASP A 49 13.07 5.23 -0.60
CA ASP A 49 14.30 5.05 0.15
C ASP A 49 15.41 5.12 -0.90
N SER A 50 16.08 6.27 -0.96
CA SER A 50 17.17 6.51 -1.92
C SER A 50 18.28 5.45 -1.82
N LYS A 51 18.37 4.71 -0.70
CA LYS A 51 19.36 3.65 -0.46
C LYS A 51 18.89 2.28 -0.96
N ASN A 52 17.58 2.04 -1.13
CA ASN A 52 17.03 0.79 -1.68
C ASN A 52 16.56 0.90 -3.14
N ALA A 53 16.81 2.02 -3.82
CA ALA A 53 16.47 2.22 -5.24
C ALA A 53 17.15 1.20 -6.20
N TRP A 54 18.34 0.70 -5.85
CA TRP A 54 19.05 -0.33 -6.61
C TRP A 54 18.35 -1.71 -6.57
N ALA A 55 17.60 -2.02 -5.51
CA ALA A 55 16.96 -3.32 -5.31
C ALA A 55 15.77 -3.59 -6.25
N ARG A 56 15.28 -2.57 -6.96
CA ARG A 56 14.21 -2.72 -7.97
C ARG A 56 14.71 -2.97 -9.39
N ARG A 57 16.02 -2.88 -9.63
CA ARG A 57 16.61 -3.02 -10.97
C ARG A 57 16.98 -4.46 -11.34
N ASP A 58 16.94 -5.41 -10.40
CA ASP A 58 17.39 -6.78 -10.64
C ASP A 58 16.29 -7.82 -10.34
N ARG A 59 15.33 -7.93 -11.27
CA ARG A 59 14.65 -9.20 -11.52
C ARG A 59 14.84 -9.55 -12.99
N GLY A 60 16.00 -10.13 -13.29
CA GLY A 60 16.13 -11.10 -14.37
C GLY A 60 16.46 -10.57 -15.77
N PHE A 61 17.40 -9.63 -15.92
CA PHE A 61 18.09 -9.50 -17.21
C PHE A 61 19.27 -10.48 -17.24
N LYS A 62 19.04 -11.69 -17.79
CA LYS A 62 20.11 -12.62 -18.15
C LYS A 62 20.95 -11.96 -19.26
N GLY A 63 21.98 -11.21 -18.86
CA GLY A 63 23.06 -10.83 -19.75
C GLY A 63 23.62 -12.09 -20.39
N LYS A 64 23.49 -12.19 -21.71
CA LYS A 64 24.09 -13.26 -22.51
C LYS A 64 25.59 -13.09 -22.31
N LYS A 65 26.26 -14.09 -21.71
CA LYS A 65 27.72 -14.14 -21.72
C LYS A 65 28.11 -14.28 -23.20
N GLU A 66 28.51 -13.17 -23.80
CA GLU A 66 29.23 -13.18 -25.06
C GLU A 66 30.47 -14.07 -24.83
N GLN A 67 30.51 -15.20 -25.53
CA GLN A 67 31.70 -16.03 -25.56
C GLN A 67 32.73 -15.22 -26.33
N GLU A 68 33.81 -14.80 -25.67
CA GLU A 68 35.00 -14.30 -26.35
C GLU A 68 35.40 -15.37 -27.39
N PRO A 69 35.42 -15.05 -28.71
CA PRO A 69 36.03 -15.97 -29.64
C PRO A 69 37.52 -16.02 -29.31
N ALA A 70 37.99 -17.23 -28.99
CA ALA A 70 39.39 -17.51 -28.69
C ALA A 70 40.31 -16.81 -29.72
N SER A 71 41.27 -16.05 -29.18
CA SER A 71 42.42 -15.49 -29.85
C SER A 71 42.81 -16.27 -31.11
N ILE A 72 42.69 -15.64 -32.28
CA ILE A 72 43.11 -16.20 -33.58
C ILE A 72 44.63 -16.35 -33.69
N PHE A 73 45.39 -15.96 -32.65
CA PHE A 73 46.85 -15.86 -32.68
C PHE A 73 47.58 -17.03 -32.01
N GLU A 74 46.94 -18.21 -31.94
CA GLU A 74 47.53 -19.44 -31.39
C GLU A 74 47.75 -20.55 -32.44
N LYS A 75 47.69 -20.24 -33.74
CA LYS A 75 47.81 -21.29 -34.78
C LYS A 75 48.82 -21.07 -35.92
N TYR A 76 49.79 -20.17 -35.77
CA TYR A 76 51.00 -20.17 -36.61
C TYR A 76 52.24 -19.79 -35.82
#